data_AF-A0A7C1ALB8-F1
#
_entry.id   AF-A0A7C1ALB8-F1
#
_cell.length_a   1.000
_cell.length_b   1.000
_cell.length_c   1.000
_cell.angle_alpha   90.00
_cell.angle_beta   90.00
_cell.angle_gamma   90.00
#
_symmetry.space_group_name_H-M   'P 1'
#
loop_
_entity.id
_entity.type
_entity.pdbx_description
1 polymer ?
#
loop_
_entity_poly.entity_id
_entity_poly.type
_entity_poly.pdbx_seq_one_letter_code
_entity_poly.pdbx_strand_id
1 'polypeptide(L)' 'KLVVVEKAISYGYETPLATEVKAALYTNGANPLPEVYSVVVGLGGKDVNPQDLVGIIEKLEKISPDRPSWWHEEELKQ' A
#
# COMPACT_ATOMS: atom_id res chain seq x y z
N LYS A 1 -10.10 -7.67 -2.05
CA LYS A 1 -8.86 -6.95 -1.66
C LYS A 1 -8.78 -5.68 -2.48
N LEU A 2 -8.31 -4.58 -1.89
CA LEU A 2 -8.03 -3.32 -2.55
C LEU A 2 -6.59 -2.93 -2.20
N VAL A 3 -5.80 -2.51 -3.19
CA VAL A 3 -4.39 -2.15 -2.98
C VAL A 3 -4.23 -0.67 -3.30
N VAL A 4 -3.74 0.09 -2.32
CA VAL A 4 -3.40 1.50 -2.46
C VAL A 4 -1.89 1.60 -2.63
N VAL A 5 -1.47 2.04 -3.81
CA VAL A 5 -0.06 2.27 -4.15
C VAL A 5 0.17 3.77 -4.20
N GLU A 6 1.07 4.29 -3.37
CA GLU A 6 1.29 5.74 -3.29
C GLU A 6 2.75 6.15 -3.05
N LYS A 7 3.04 7.41 -3.37
CA LYS A 7 4.33 8.06 -3.15
C LYS A 7 4.26 9.01 -1.96
N ALA A 8 3.79 8.51 -0.83
CA ALA A 8 3.72 9.26 0.41
C ALA A 8 3.90 8.34 1.60
N ILE A 9 4.45 8.91 2.67
CA ILE A 9 4.63 8.22 3.95
C ILE A 9 3.94 9.02 5.03
N SER A 10 3.42 8.32 6.01
CA SER A 10 3.04 8.88 7.29
C SER A 10 3.89 8.20 8.36
N TYR A 11 4.28 8.94 9.39
CA TYR A 11 4.99 8.38 10.55
C TYR A 11 4.04 7.61 11.50
N GLY A 12 2.80 7.35 11.06
CA GLY A 12 1.79 6.58 11.79
C GLY A 12 1.60 5.15 11.27
N TYR A 13 0.43 4.58 11.53
CA TYR A 13 0.11 3.17 11.25
C TYR A 13 -0.08 2.87 9.75
N GLU A 14 -0.61 3.82 8.98
CA GLU A 14 -0.94 3.66 7.57
C GLU A 14 -0.51 4.86 6.73
N THR A 15 -0.45 4.66 5.42
CA THR A 15 -0.15 5.75 4.48
C THR A 15 -1.35 6.68 4.30
N PRO A 16 -1.11 7.94 3.89
CA PRO A 16 -2.16 8.96 3.81
C PRO A 16 -3.35 8.55 2.93
N LEU A 17 -3.10 8.10 1.69
CA LEU A 17 -4.19 7.74 0.78
C LEU A 17 -4.95 6.49 1.25
N ALA A 18 -4.25 5.49 1.81
CA ALA A 18 -4.91 4.30 2.34
C ALA A 18 -5.89 4.63 3.48
N THR A 19 -5.53 5.59 4.32
CA THR A 19 -6.37 6.07 5.43
C THR A 19 -7.65 6.71 4.90
N GLU A 20 -7.54 7.61 3.93
CA GLU A 20 -8.68 8.28 3.29
C GLU A 20 -9.59 7.28 2.55
N VAL A 21 -9.00 6.31 1.84
CA VAL A 21 -9.76 5.25 1.15
C VAL A 21 -10.55 4.41 2.14
N LYS A 22 -9.94 4.00 3.27
CA LYS A 22 -10.67 3.28 4.31
C LYS A 22 -11.81 4.13 4.87
N ALA A 23 -11.55 5.39 5.23
CA ALA A 23 -12.57 6.29 5.76
C ALA A 23 -13.75 6.45 4.78
N ALA A 24 -13.48 6.58 3.48
CA ALA A 24 -14.50 6.65 2.45
C ALA A 24 -15.32 5.36 2.34
N LEU A 25 -14.68 4.18 2.36
CA LEU A 25 -15.36 2.88 2.30
C LEU A 25 -16.26 2.66 3.52
N TYR A 26 -15.79 3.00 4.73
CA TYR A 26 -16.58 2.94 5.95
C TYR A 26 -17.78 3.90 5.89
N THR A 27 -17.57 5.12 5.41
CA THR A 27 -18.61 6.17 5.36
C THR A 27 -19.69 5.85 4.33
N ASN A 28 -19.33 5.27 3.19
CA ASN A 28 -20.28 4.97 2.11
C ASN A 28 -20.94 3.58 2.23
N GLY A 29 -20.76 2.89 3.37
CA GLY A 29 -21.48 1.65 3.68
C GLY A 29 -21.07 0.44 2.85
N ALA A 30 -19.81 0.36 2.41
CA ALA A 30 -19.31 -0.82 1.70
C ALA A 30 -19.44 -2.07 2.59
N ASN A 31 -20.14 -3.10 2.10
CA ASN A 31 -20.35 -4.34 2.83
C ASN A 31 -20.36 -5.56 1.86
N PRO A 32 -19.44 -6.53 2.00
CA PRO A 32 -18.35 -6.57 2.98
C PRO A 32 -17.29 -5.50 2.70
N LEU A 33 -16.63 -5.02 3.75
CA LEU A 33 -15.48 -4.13 3.61
C LEU A 33 -14.32 -4.89 2.97
N PRO A 34 -13.70 -4.37 1.90
CA PRO A 34 -12.53 -5.01 1.33
C PRO A 34 -11.34 -4.84 2.29
N GLU A 35 -10.48 -5.86 2.35
CA GLU A 35 -9.14 -5.69 2.92
C GLU A 35 -8.37 -4.67 2.08
N VAL A 36 -8.00 -3.54 2.71
CA VAL A 36 -7.25 -2.46 2.07
C VAL A 36 -5.78 -2.57 2.46
N TYR A 37 -4.93 -2.80 1.47
CA TYR A 37 -3.49 -2.86 1.58
C TYR A 37 -2.87 -1.52 1.21
N SER A 38 -1.82 -1.13 1.93
CA SER A 38 -1.06 0.08 1.69
C SER A 38 0.34 -0.28 1.21
N VAL A 39 0.80 0.35 0.13
CA VAL A 39 2.12 0.14 -0.46
C VAL A 39 2.78 1.47 -0.78
N VAL A 40 3.98 1.66 -0.24
CA VAL A 40 4.81 2.84 -0.49
C VAL A 40 5.77 2.54 -1.64
N VAL A 41 5.72 3.34 -2.70
CA VAL A 41 6.59 3.23 -3.89
C VAL A 41 7.17 4.58 -4.29
N GLY A 42 8.24 4.58 -5.09
CA GLY A 42 8.72 5.76 -5.80
C GLY A 42 9.24 6.92 -4.92
N LEU A 43 9.48 6.68 -3.63
CA LEU A 43 10.08 7.67 -2.74
C LEU A 43 11.46 8.11 -3.23
N GLY A 44 11.81 9.36 -2.97
CA GLY A 44 13.12 9.91 -3.37
C GLY A 44 13.34 10.00 -4.88
N GLY A 45 12.29 9.91 -5.70
CA GLY A 45 12.42 9.94 -7.16
C GLY A 45 12.74 8.59 -7.79
N LYS A 46 12.59 7.50 -7.03
CA LYS A 46 12.76 6.15 -7.55
C LYS A 46 11.70 5.83 -8.63
N ASP A 47 12.14 5.15 -9.68
CA ASP A 47 11.26 4.69 -10.75
C ASP A 47 10.30 3.60 -10.25
N VAL A 48 9.11 3.56 -10.87
CA VAL A 48 8.09 2.54 -10.64
C VAL A 48 7.65 2.01 -12.00
N ASN A 49 8.04 0.77 -12.28
CA ASN A 49 7.81 0.07 -13.53
C ASN A 49 6.58 -0.85 -13.43
N PRO A 50 5.98 -1.28 -14.55
CA PRO A 50 4.87 -2.22 -14.52
C PRO A 50 5.17 -3.53 -13.75
N GLN A 51 6.41 -4.00 -13.81
CA GLN A 51 6.88 -5.18 -13.09
C GLN A 51 6.81 -5.01 -11.57
N ASP A 52 6.99 -3.79 -11.06
CA ASP A 52 6.85 -3.48 -9.64
C ASP A 52 5.41 -3.71 -9.18
N LEU A 53 4.42 -3.30 -9.99
CA LEU A 53 3.01 -3.54 -9.68
C LEU A 53 2.68 -5.03 -9.65
N VAL A 54 3.22 -5.83 -10.58
CA VAL A 54 3.04 -7.29 -10.59
C VAL A 54 3.62 -7.90 -9.31
N GLY A 55 4.87 -7.57 -8.98
CA GLY A 55 5.53 -8.07 -7.78
C GLY A 55 4.84 -7.64 -6.48
N ILE A 56 4.27 -6.44 -6.44
CA ILE A 56 3.45 -5.97 -5.32
C ILE A 56 2.25 -6.91 -5.13
N ILE A 57 1.49 -7.20 -6.18
CA ILE A 57 0.31 -8.08 -6.07
C ILE A 57 0.72 -9.47 -5.58
N GLU A 58 1.75 -10.07 -6.17
CA GLU A 58 2.25 -11.40 -5.75
C GLU A 58 2.72 -11.44 -4.30
N LYS A 59 3.36 -10.36 -3.82
CA LYS A 59 3.77 -10.22 -2.41
C LYS A 59 2.56 -10.11 -1.49
N LEU A 60 1.58 -9.27 -1.86
CA LEU A 60 0.40 -8.98 -1.05
C LEU A 60 -0.56 -10.17 -0.91
N GLU A 61 -0.52 -11.14 -1.82
CA GLU A 61 -1.27 -12.39 -1.67
C GLU A 61 -0.86 -13.18 -0.42
N LYS A 62 0.37 -13.00 0.06
CA LYS A 62 0.99 -13.81 1.13
C LYS A 62 1.05 -13.09 2.48
N ILE A 63 0.63 -11.83 2.57
CA ILE A 63 0.74 -11.02 3.79
C ILE A 63 -0.63 -10.45 4.22
N SER A 64 -0.76 -10.15 5.51
CA SER A 64 -1.90 -9.42 6.07
C SER A 64 -1.73 -7.90 5.86
N PRO A 65 -2.84 -7.13 5.80
CA PRO A 65 -2.83 -5.67 5.62
C PRO A 65 -2.47 -4.87 6.89
N ASP A 66 -1.81 -5.48 7.88
CA ASP A 66 -1.61 -4.89 9.22
C ASP A 66 -0.60 -3.73 9.24
N ARG A 67 0.21 -3.57 8.18
CA ARG A 67 1.18 -2.47 8.07
C ARG A 67 1.44 -2.11 6.62
N PRO A 68 1.86 -0.85 6.34
CA PRO A 68 2.28 -0.48 5.00
C PRO A 68 3.46 -1.33 4.54
N SER A 69 3.36 -1.86 3.33
CA SER A 69 4.47 -2.55 2.67
C SER A 69 5.35 -1.52 1.97
N TRP A 70 6.62 -1.50 2.32
CA TRP A 70 7.62 -0.68 1.64
C TRP A 70 8.11 -1.45 0.43
N TRP A 71 7.91 -0.90 -0.77
CA TRP A 71 8.47 -1.48 -1.99
C TRP A 71 9.93 -1.09 -2.13
N HIS A 72 10.78 -2.03 -2.55
CA HIS A 72 12.25 -1.93 -2.52
C HIS A 72 12.91 -1.80 -1.13
N GLU A 73 12.26 -2.27 -0.08
CA GLU A 73 12.84 -2.30 1.28
C GLU A 73 14.19 -3.05 1.34
N GLU A 74 14.42 -3.99 0.43
CA GLU A 74 15.65 -4.80 0.34
C GLU A 74 16.89 -3.97 -0.07
N GLU A 75 16.71 -2.87 -0.79
CA GLU A 75 17.80 -1.97 -1.17
C GLU A 75 18.25 -1.05 -0.03
N LEU A 76 17.41 -0.87 1.00
CA LEU A 76 17.71 -0.03 2.16
C LEU A 76 18.55 -0.76 3.23
N LYS A 77 18.82 -2.06 3.06
CA LYS A 77 19.59 -2.90 4.00
C LYS A 77 21.03 -3.14 3.57
N GLN A 78 21.51 -2.47 2.52
CA GLN A 78 22.93 -2.41 2.14
C GLN A 78 23.63 -1.24 2.85
#